data_AF-A0A4U7EV03-F1
#
_entry.id   AF-A0A4U7EV03-F1
#
_cell.length_a   1.000
_cell.length_b   1.000
_cell.length_c   1.000
_cell.angle_alpha   90.00
_cell.angle_beta   90.00
_cell.angle_gamma   90.00
#
_symmetry.space_group_name_H-M   'P 1'
#
loop_
_entity.id
_entity.type
_entity.pdbx_description
1 polymer ?
#
loop_
_entity_poly.entity_id
_entity_poly.type
_entity_poly.pdbx_seq_one_letter_code
_entity_poly.pdbx_strand_id
1 'polypeptide(L)'
;MEDRRQFIKAAGAAGVTGLAGLSGCMGGSSVPTVSILTWTGYDAVNDQIEEALDDIELEISIADGSANMFSTVNAGGGEQYDIVIPNNEYVPRFIDAN
;
A
#
# COMPACT_ATOMS: atom_id res chain seq x y z
N MET A 1 -14.68 -9.72 19.63
CA MET A 1 -13.53 -9.70 18.68
C MET A 1 -14.06 -9.52 17.26
N GLU A 2 -14.83 -8.45 17.01
CA GLU A 2 -15.65 -8.31 15.79
C GLU A 2 -15.40 -7.02 14.99
N ASP A 3 -14.49 -6.15 15.43
CA ASP A 3 -14.33 -4.84 14.80
C ASP A 3 -13.41 -4.80 13.57
N ARG A 4 -12.37 -5.64 13.51
CA ARG A 4 -11.38 -5.55 12.42
C ARG A 4 -11.95 -5.91 11.04
N ARG A 5 -12.81 -6.93 10.98
CA ARG A 5 -13.45 -7.37 9.73
C ARG A 5 -14.54 -6.41 9.27
N GLN A 6 -15.23 -5.75 10.21
CA GLN A 6 -16.23 -4.74 9.91
C GLN A 6 -15.58 -3.44 9.42
N PHE A 7 -14.41 -3.07 9.97
CA PHE A 7 -13.64 -1.92 9.51
C PHE A 7 -13.20 -2.07 8.05
N ILE A 8 -12.71 -3.25 7.64
CA ILE A 8 -12.36 -3.52 6.23
C ILE A 8 -13.59 -3.49 5.32
N LYS A 9 -14.74 -4.02 5.77
CA LYS A 9 -15.99 -3.95 5.00
C LYS A 9 -16.52 -2.51 4.85
N ALA A 10 -16.38 -1.68 5.88
CA ALA A 10 -16.81 -0.29 5.85
C ALA A 10 -15.91 0.57 4.95
N ALA A 11 -14.59 0.33 4.97
CA ALA A 11 -13.65 1.01 4.07
C ALA A 11 -13.90 0.66 2.59
N GLY A 12 -14.26 -0.60 2.28
CA GLY A 12 -14.61 -1.02 0.92
C GLY A 12 -15.90 -0.38 0.37
N ALA A 13 -16.86 -0.03 1.24
CA ALA A 13 -18.13 0.56 0.81
C ALA A 13 -18.09 2.11 0.73
N ALA A 14 -17.21 2.76 1.47
CA ALA A 14 -17.05 4.22 1.45
C ALA A 14 -16.06 4.73 0.38
N GLY A 15 -15.26 3.85 -0.23
CA GLY A 15 -14.26 4.22 -1.25
C GLY A 15 -14.82 4.68 -2.61
N VAL A 16 -16.07 4.35 -2.93
CA VAL A 16 -16.65 4.63 -4.27
C VAL A 16 -17.10 6.08 -4.49
N THR A 17 -17.15 6.92 -3.46
CA THR A 17 -17.56 8.33 -3.61
C THR A 17 -16.41 9.33 -3.43
N GLY A 18 -15.24 8.89 -2.96
CA GLY A 18 -14.05 9.75 -2.79
C GLY A 18 -13.10 9.82 -3.99
N LEU A 19 -13.26 8.93 -4.97
CA LEU A 19 -12.34 8.80 -6.12
C LEU A 19 -12.58 9.80 -7.27
N ALA A 20 -13.35 10.87 -7.03
CA ALA A 20 -13.53 11.95 -8.02
C ALA A 20 -12.23 12.73 -8.32
N GLY A 21 -11.12 12.44 -7.62
CA GLY A 21 -9.78 12.93 -7.91
C GLY A 21 -8.98 12.08 -8.91
N LEU A 22 -9.44 10.87 -9.27
CA LEU A 22 -8.83 10.06 -10.33
C LEU A 22 -9.24 10.59 -11.71
N SER A 23 -8.76 11.79 -12.05
CA SER A 23 -8.85 12.30 -13.42
C SER A 23 -7.80 11.61 -14.28
N GLY A 24 -8.19 10.51 -14.91
CA GLY A 24 -7.44 9.92 -16.02
C GLY A 24 -7.93 8.54 -16.39
N CYS A 25 -8.57 8.44 -17.55
CA CYS A 25 -8.96 7.21 -18.29
C CYS A 25 -9.96 6.27 -17.57
N MET A 26 -11.27 6.37 -17.83
CA MET A 26 -11.95 5.75 -18.99
C MET A 26 -11.81 4.22 -19.04
N GLY A 27 -12.84 3.51 -18.55
CA GLY A 27 -13.33 2.25 -19.14
C GLY A 27 -12.36 1.08 -19.21
N GLY A 28 -12.21 0.37 -18.11
CA GLY A 28 -11.67 -0.99 -18.07
C GLY A 28 -11.95 -1.56 -16.70
N SER A 29 -12.39 -2.81 -16.60
CA SER A 29 -12.35 -3.54 -15.34
C SER A 29 -10.87 -3.83 -15.05
N SER A 30 -10.12 -2.80 -14.66
CA SER A 30 -8.72 -2.92 -14.26
C SER A 30 -8.72 -3.47 -12.84
N VAL A 31 -8.14 -4.65 -12.69
CA VAL A 31 -7.79 -5.23 -11.39
C VAL A 31 -7.08 -4.14 -10.58
N PRO A 32 -7.54 -3.80 -9.35
CA PRO A 32 -6.88 -2.81 -8.52
C PRO A 32 -5.44 -3.23 -8.22
N THR A 33 -4.49 -2.37 -8.59
CA THR A 33 -3.07 -2.53 -8.26
C THR A 33 -2.77 -1.85 -6.94
N VAL A 34 -2.04 -2.52 -6.05
CA VAL A 34 -1.55 -1.98 -4.78
C VAL A 34 -0.04 -1.88 -4.82
N SER A 35 0.50 -0.68 -4.68
CA SER A 35 1.95 -0.42 -4.74
C SER A 35 2.56 -0.45 -3.34
N ILE A 36 3.53 -1.34 -3.11
CA ILE A 36 4.13 -1.62 -1.80
C ILE A 36 5.63 -1.33 -1.83
N LEU A 37 6.11 -0.51 -0.89
CA LEU A 37 7.54 -0.30 -0.63
C LEU A 37 7.99 -1.16 0.56
N THR A 38 8.83 -2.15 0.30
CA THR A 38 9.31 -3.12 1.31
C THR A 38 10.78 -3.50 1.07
N TRP A 39 11.30 -4.42 1.87
CA TRP A 39 12.67 -4.95 1.76
C TRP A 39 12.67 -6.37 1.19
N THR A 40 13.85 -6.89 0.85
CA THR A 40 14.02 -8.23 0.27
C THR A 40 13.52 -9.35 1.20
N GLY A 41 13.00 -10.44 0.61
CA GLY A 41 12.58 -11.62 1.37
C GLY A 41 11.11 -11.65 1.79
N TYR A 42 10.30 -10.73 1.29
CA TYR A 42 8.84 -10.71 1.47
C TYR A 42 8.06 -11.30 0.28
N ASP A 43 8.76 -11.83 -0.73
CA ASP A 43 8.15 -12.36 -1.96
C ASP A 43 7.07 -13.42 -1.66
N ALA A 44 7.35 -14.34 -0.72
CA ALA A 44 6.40 -15.38 -0.33
C ALA A 44 5.11 -14.87 0.35
N VAL A 45 5.15 -13.66 0.93
CA VAL A 45 3.96 -13.02 1.53
C VAL A 45 3.11 -12.39 0.42
N ASN A 46 3.76 -11.82 -0.60
CA ASN A 46 3.06 -11.23 -1.73
C ASN A 46 2.32 -12.28 -2.54
N ASP A 47 2.97 -13.42 -2.84
CA ASP A 47 2.35 -14.56 -3.52
C ASP A 47 1.10 -15.05 -2.79
N GLN A 48 1.16 -15.11 -1.45
CA GLN A 48 0.00 -15.52 -0.62
C GLN A 48 -1.13 -14.50 -0.63
N ILE A 49 -0.82 -13.22 -0.77
CA ILE A 49 -1.84 -12.16 -0.82
C ILE A 49 -2.53 -12.18 -2.18
N GLU A 50 -1.79 -12.33 -3.28
CA GLU A 50 -2.36 -12.48 -4.63
C GLU A 50 -3.20 -13.77 -4.75
N GLU A 51 -2.74 -14.89 -4.18
CA GLU A 51 -3.54 -16.13 -4.15
C GLU A 51 -4.80 -16.00 -3.29
N ALA A 52 -4.75 -15.23 -2.20
CA ALA A 52 -5.90 -15.03 -1.33
C ALA A 52 -6.90 -13.99 -1.87
N LEU A 53 -6.48 -13.13 -2.80
CA LEU A 53 -7.24 -12.02 -3.33
C LEU A 53 -7.23 -12.10 -4.86
N ASP A 54 -8.16 -12.87 -5.42
CA ASP A 54 -8.29 -13.17 -6.85
C ASP A 54 -8.38 -11.93 -7.78
N ASP A 55 -8.65 -10.74 -7.24
CA ASP A 55 -8.87 -9.49 -7.97
C ASP A 55 -7.94 -8.35 -7.51
N ILE A 56 -6.70 -8.64 -7.11
CA ILE A 56 -5.69 -7.60 -6.79
C ILE A 56 -4.34 -7.93 -7.46
N GLU A 57 -3.66 -6.90 -7.95
CA GLU A 57 -2.26 -6.99 -8.43
C GLU A 57 -1.34 -6.28 -7.44
N LEU A 58 -0.21 -6.89 -7.07
CA LEU A 58 0.76 -6.25 -6.17
C LEU A 58 1.98 -5.76 -6.95
N GLU A 59 2.26 -4.45 -6.85
CA GLU A 59 3.48 -3.87 -7.37
C GLU A 59 4.48 -3.65 -6.24
N ILE A 60 5.54 -4.46 -6.19
CA ILE A 60 6.51 -4.45 -5.09
C ILE A 60 7.76 -3.66 -5.49
N SER A 61 8.02 -2.59 -4.77
CA SER A 61 9.28 -1.86 -4.81
C SER A 61 10.16 -2.28 -3.63
N ILE A 62 11.39 -2.71 -3.94
CA ILE A 62 12.38 -3.10 -2.94
C ILE A 62 13.33 -1.95 -2.68
N ALA A 63 13.47 -1.58 -1.40
CA ALA A 63 14.50 -0.66 -0.94
C ALA A 63 15.50 -1.35 -0.02
N ASP A 64 16.77 -0.99 -0.17
CA ASP A 64 17.87 -1.48 0.67
C ASP A 64 17.83 -0.81 2.06
N GLY A 65 16.88 -1.23 2.90
CA GLY A 65 16.75 -0.82 4.29
C GLY A 65 15.88 0.42 4.55
N SER A 66 15.45 0.55 5.80
CA SER A 66 14.44 1.55 6.21
C SER A 66 14.89 3.00 6.15
N ALA A 67 16.20 3.26 6.17
CA ALA A 67 16.72 4.62 5.97
C ALA A 67 16.47 5.11 4.54
N ASN A 68 16.66 4.22 3.56
CA ASN A 68 16.40 4.52 2.15
C ASN A 68 14.90 4.68 1.91
N MET A 69 14.07 3.80 2.50
CA MET A 69 12.61 3.96 2.47
C MET A 69 12.17 5.31 3.02
N PHE A 70 12.70 5.70 4.18
CA PHE A 70 12.38 6.98 4.80
C PHE A 70 12.81 8.15 3.92
N SER A 71 14.00 8.10 3.33
CA SER A 71 14.46 9.12 2.42
C SER A 71 13.58 9.24 1.18
N THR A 72 13.17 8.13 0.57
CA THR A 72 12.30 8.11 -0.61
C THR A 72 10.94 8.73 -0.31
N VAL A 73 10.31 8.30 0.78
CA VAL A 73 8.98 8.80 1.18
C VAL A 73 9.04 10.27 1.55
N ASN A 74 10.02 10.68 2.36
CA ASN A 74 10.17 12.06 2.83
C ASN A 74 10.62 13.03 1.71
N ALA A 75 11.19 12.53 0.61
CA ALA A 75 11.48 13.32 -0.59
C ALA A 75 10.25 13.60 -1.47
N GLY A 76 9.04 13.23 -1.01
CA GLY A 76 7.80 13.34 -1.78
C GLY A 76 7.50 12.11 -2.63
N GLY A 77 8.37 11.09 -2.60
CA GLY A 77 8.11 9.80 -3.24
C GLY A 77 7.15 8.90 -2.48
N GLY A 78 6.52 9.37 -1.40
CA GLY A 78 5.54 8.59 -0.63
C GLY A 78 4.22 8.40 -1.37
N GLU A 79 3.80 9.37 -2.18
CA GLU A 79 2.51 9.37 -2.87
C GLU A 79 2.37 8.28 -3.93
N GLN A 80 3.48 7.65 -4.34
CA GLN A 80 3.50 6.54 -5.30
C GLN A 80 3.30 5.16 -4.65
N TYR A 81 3.23 5.10 -3.32
CA TYR A 81 3.10 3.85 -2.56
C TYR A 81 1.89 3.89 -1.65
N ASP A 82 1.06 2.85 -1.71
CA ASP A 82 -0.10 2.69 -0.82
C ASP A 82 0.34 2.17 0.56
N ILE A 83 1.38 1.33 0.58
CA ILE A 83 1.88 0.68 1.79
C ILE A 83 3.40 0.81 1.84
N VAL A 84 3.92 1.27 2.97
CA VAL A 84 5.35 1.27 3.28
C VAL A 84 5.58 0.40 4.50
N ILE A 85 6.48 -0.56 4.40
CA ILE A 85 6.85 -1.45 5.51
C ILE A 85 8.27 -1.07 5.95
N PRO A 86 8.45 -0.21 6.98
CA PRO A 86 9.76 0.08 7.57
C PRO A 86 10.04 -0.81 8.79
N ASN A 87 11.28 -0.83 9.27
CA ASN A 87 11.62 -1.39 10.58
C ASN A 87 10.87 -0.63 11.68
N ASN A 88 10.55 -1.34 12.77
CA ASN A 88 9.85 -0.78 13.93
C ASN A 88 10.50 0.49 14.51
N GLU A 89 11.83 0.58 14.45
CA GLU A 89 12.58 1.75 14.93
C GLU A 89 12.39 3.00 14.05
N TYR A 90 11.97 2.83 12.80
CA TYR A 90 11.70 3.92 11.85
C TYR A 90 10.23 4.34 11.84
N VAL A 91 9.29 3.50 12.29
CA VAL A 91 7.86 3.84 12.35
C VAL A 91 7.60 5.19 13.02
N PRO A 92 8.20 5.54 14.18
CA PRO A 92 8.01 6.86 14.78
C PRO A 92 8.47 8.01 13.87
N ARG A 93 9.56 7.82 13.12
CA ARG A 93 10.08 8.85 12.21
C ARG A 93 9.15 9.10 11.02
N PHE A 94 8.50 8.05 10.51
CA PHE A 94 7.50 8.18 9.44
C PHE A 94 6.23 8.87 9.93
N ILE A 95 5.86 8.70 11.20
CA ILE A 95 4.73 9.39 11.82
C ILE A 95 5.06 10.87 12.04
N ASP A 96 6.25 11.18 12.58
CA ASP A 96 6.65 12.57 12.86
C ASP A 96 6.87 13.42 11.61
N ALA A 97 7.14 12.77 10.46
CA ALA A 97 7.40 13.44 9.18
C ALA A 97 6.13 13.75 8.38
N ASN A 98 4.95 13.27 8.82
CA ASN A 98 3.64 13.51 8.20
C ASN A 98 2.69 14.28 9.14
#